data_AF-A0A962Q9I3-F1
#
_entry.id   AF-A0A962Q9I3-F1
#
_cell.length_a   1.000
_cell.length_b   1.000
_cell.length_c   1.000
_cell.angle_alpha   90.00
_cell.angle_beta   90.00
_cell.angle_gamma   90.00
#
_symmetry.space_group_name_H-M   'P 1'
#
loop_
_entity.id
_entity.type
_entity.pdbx_description
1 polymer ?
#
loop_
_entity_poly.entity_id
_entity_poly.type
_entity_poly.pdbx_seq_one_letter_code
_entity_poly.pdbx_strand_id
1 'polypeptide(L)'
;MSTQRKPVIYLTNKDLRAELEKSLAQNRMTEELGRMFIQLVDNIAKKSCYASYTYLDEMKGTAILTLCKGWHKFDLKYSNCFAYYTSFVKNAFNHVLRVEKKEQRGRDAIMVDNGMNPSFGFSEEDYESVKGFSIGGDKEDTIDGVPLPKYEDLPVDNTGSEASNDEELNSN
;
A
#
# COMPACT_ATOMS: atom_id res chain seq x y z
N MET A 1 14.64 -36.02 5.64
CA MET A 1 14.96 -34.92 4.70
C MET A 1 13.88 -33.86 4.81
N SER A 2 14.21 -32.67 5.29
CA SER A 2 13.28 -31.52 5.25
C SER A 2 13.06 -31.15 3.79
N THR A 3 11.86 -31.35 3.26
CA THR A 3 11.52 -30.90 1.91
C THR A 3 11.27 -29.39 1.99
N GLN A 4 12.23 -28.60 1.51
CA GLN A 4 12.01 -27.16 1.37
C GLN A 4 10.91 -26.96 0.33
N ARG A 5 9.77 -26.41 0.74
CA ARG A 5 8.69 -26.07 -0.19
C ARG A 5 9.10 -24.82 -0.96
N LYS A 6 9.09 -24.91 -2.30
CA LYS A 6 9.27 -23.74 -3.17
C LYS A 6 8.18 -22.71 -2.82
N PRO A 7 8.53 -21.43 -2.59
CA PRO A 7 7.54 -20.41 -2.28
C PRO A 7 6.57 -20.23 -3.45
N VAL A 8 5.28 -20.11 -3.15
CA VAL A 8 4.25 -19.83 -4.16
C VAL A 8 4.45 -18.39 -4.64
N ILE A 9 4.82 -18.25 -5.91
CA ILE A 9 4.93 -16.95 -6.59
C ILE A 9 3.51 -16.53 -6.95
N TYR A 10 3.02 -15.48 -6.30
CA TYR A 10 1.64 -15.01 -6.44
C TYR A 10 1.49 -13.92 -7.50
N LEU A 11 2.58 -13.25 -7.87
CA LEU A 11 2.61 -12.27 -8.94
C LEU A 11 4.07 -12.07 -9.39
N THR A 12 4.35 -12.26 -10.67
CA THR A 12 5.67 -11.98 -11.24
C THR A 12 5.75 -10.54 -11.72
N ASN A 13 6.88 -9.87 -11.52
CA ASN A 13 7.09 -8.51 -12.01
C ASN A 13 6.90 -8.40 -13.54
N LYS A 14 7.36 -9.43 -14.28
CA LYS A 14 7.20 -9.56 -15.73
C LYS A 14 5.72 -9.56 -16.15
N ASP A 15 4.89 -10.34 -15.48
CA ASP A 15 3.47 -10.50 -15.80
C ASP A 15 2.71 -9.20 -15.53
N LEU A 16 2.96 -8.58 -14.36
CA LEU A 16 2.36 -7.31 -13.99
C LEU A 16 2.73 -6.20 -14.97
N ARG A 17 3.98 -6.14 -15.39
CA ARG A 17 4.45 -5.14 -16.37
C ARG A 17 3.80 -5.34 -17.74
N ALA A 18 3.77 -6.58 -18.23
CA ALA A 18 3.17 -6.89 -19.53
C ALA A 18 1.68 -6.51 -19.56
N GLU A 19 0.96 -6.75 -18.47
CA GLU A 19 -0.46 -6.40 -18.39
C GLU A 19 -0.69 -4.89 -18.24
N LEU A 20 0.23 -4.19 -17.56
CA LEU A 20 0.22 -2.73 -17.47
C LEU A 20 0.45 -2.08 -18.84
N GLU A 21 1.40 -2.56 -19.63
CA GLU A 21 1.66 -2.07 -20.99
C GLU A 21 0.41 -2.21 -21.89
N LYS A 22 -0.30 -3.35 -21.79
CA LYS A 22 -1.59 -3.53 -22.49
C LYS A 22 -2.66 -2.54 -22.02
N SER A 23 -2.78 -2.36 -20.71
CA SER A 23 -3.78 -1.45 -20.11
C SER A 23 -3.53 0.01 -20.51
N LEU A 24 -2.27 0.42 -20.54
CA LEU A 24 -1.86 1.75 -21.00
C LEU A 24 -2.16 1.94 -22.49
N ALA A 25 -1.85 0.95 -23.33
CA ALA A 25 -2.18 1.00 -24.76
C ALA A 25 -3.69 1.11 -25.02
N GLN A 26 -4.51 0.47 -24.17
CA GLN A 26 -5.98 0.54 -24.25
C GLN A 26 -6.58 1.79 -23.57
N ASN A 27 -5.77 2.60 -22.86
CA ASN A 27 -6.23 3.67 -21.97
C ASN A 27 -7.33 3.23 -20.99
N ARG A 28 -7.36 1.94 -20.66
CA ARG A 28 -8.39 1.33 -19.81
C ARG A 28 -7.75 0.22 -19.00
N MET A 29 -8.11 0.14 -17.73
CA MET A 29 -7.70 -0.97 -16.86
C MET A 29 -8.27 -2.29 -17.40
N THR A 30 -7.40 -3.27 -17.65
CA THR A 30 -7.83 -4.63 -17.99
C THR A 30 -8.35 -5.35 -16.75
N GLU A 31 -9.23 -6.35 -16.97
CA GLU A 31 -9.76 -7.16 -15.88
C GLU A 31 -8.64 -7.93 -15.15
N GLU A 32 -7.67 -8.45 -15.92
CA GLU A 32 -6.50 -9.15 -15.39
C GLU A 32 -5.65 -8.24 -14.50
N LEU A 33 -5.41 -6.98 -14.91
CA LEU A 33 -4.68 -6.01 -14.07
C LEU A 33 -5.41 -5.77 -12.74
N GLY A 34 -6.74 -5.63 -12.78
CA GLY A 34 -7.57 -5.50 -11.59
C GLY A 34 -7.45 -6.72 -10.65
N ARG A 35 -7.48 -7.94 -11.21
CA ARG A 35 -7.30 -9.18 -10.45
C ARG A 35 -5.92 -9.25 -9.80
N MET A 36 -4.87 -8.84 -10.50
CA MET A 36 -3.50 -8.78 -9.97
C MET A 36 -3.39 -7.78 -8.79
N PHE A 37 -4.04 -6.62 -8.87
CA PHE A 37 -4.05 -5.65 -7.77
C PHE A 37 -4.77 -6.17 -6.52
N ILE A 38 -5.89 -6.87 -6.69
CA ILE A 38 -6.59 -7.50 -5.56
C ILE A 38 -5.68 -8.53 -4.86
N GLN A 39 -5.01 -9.39 -5.64
CA GLN A 39 -4.07 -10.38 -5.10
C GLN A 39 -2.89 -9.72 -4.37
N LEU A 40 -2.35 -8.63 -4.91
CA LEU A 40 -1.29 -7.85 -4.27
C LEU A 40 -1.72 -7.35 -2.88
N VAL A 41 -2.91 -6.74 -2.80
CA VAL A 41 -3.47 -6.21 -1.55
C VAL A 41 -3.71 -7.32 -0.53
N ASP A 42 -4.35 -8.42 -0.95
CA ASP A 42 -4.62 -9.55 -0.06
C ASP A 42 -3.34 -10.19 0.49
N ASN A 43 -2.27 -10.23 -0.31
CA ASN A 43 -0.99 -10.75 0.17
C ASN A 43 -0.32 -9.82 1.19
N ILE A 44 -0.36 -8.50 0.97
CA ILE A 44 0.18 -7.53 1.92
C ILE A 44 -0.62 -7.55 3.23
N ALA A 45 -1.94 -7.71 3.15
CA ALA A 45 -2.83 -7.81 4.31
C ALA A 45 -2.55 -9.03 5.21
N LYS A 46 -2.00 -10.13 4.66
CA LYS A 46 -1.60 -11.32 5.44
C LYS A 46 -0.38 -11.11 6.31
N LYS A 47 0.39 -10.03 6.12
CA LYS A 47 1.56 -9.75 6.96
C LYS A 47 1.11 -9.52 8.40
N SER A 48 1.85 -10.10 9.35
CA SER A 48 1.52 -10.04 10.79
C SER A 48 1.40 -8.61 11.34
N CYS A 49 2.11 -7.65 10.76
CA CYS A 49 2.00 -6.25 11.12
C CYS A 49 0.63 -5.63 10.80
N TYR A 50 -0.14 -6.20 9.86
CA TYR A 50 -1.45 -5.68 9.46
C TYR A 50 -2.61 -6.60 9.86
N ALA A 51 -2.40 -7.91 9.85
CA ALA A 51 -3.45 -8.90 10.01
C ALA A 51 -4.23 -8.83 11.35
N SER A 52 -3.65 -8.22 12.39
CA SER A 52 -4.27 -8.11 13.71
C SER A 52 -5.09 -6.82 13.92
N TYR A 53 -5.14 -5.92 12.94
CA TYR A 53 -5.96 -4.72 13.06
C TYR A 53 -7.44 -5.00 12.79
N THR A 54 -8.30 -4.32 13.53
CA THR A 54 -9.76 -4.42 13.37
C THR A 54 -10.26 -3.80 12.08
N TYR A 55 -9.56 -2.80 11.54
CA TYR A 55 -9.88 -2.04 10.32
C TYR A 55 -9.18 -2.59 9.06
N LEU A 56 -8.92 -3.90 9.03
CA LEU A 56 -8.22 -4.54 7.91
C LEU A 56 -9.01 -4.44 6.60
N ASP A 57 -10.33 -4.53 6.65
CA ASP A 57 -11.17 -4.48 5.45
C ASP A 57 -11.21 -3.06 4.86
N GLU A 58 -11.21 -2.04 5.70
CA GLU A 58 -11.12 -0.62 5.34
C GLU A 58 -9.75 -0.30 4.72
N MET A 59 -8.67 -0.85 5.29
CA MET A 59 -7.33 -0.79 4.69
C MET A 59 -7.33 -1.37 3.28
N LYS A 60 -7.89 -2.57 3.09
CA LYS A 60 -7.96 -3.23 1.78
C LYS A 60 -8.77 -2.42 0.79
N GLY A 61 -9.95 -1.93 1.18
CA GLY A 61 -10.80 -1.11 0.33
C GLY A 61 -10.11 0.17 -0.13
N THR A 62 -9.47 0.87 0.81
CA THR A 62 -8.72 2.10 0.52
C THR A 62 -7.54 1.85 -0.40
N ALA A 63 -6.81 0.76 -0.20
CA ALA A 63 -5.67 0.40 -1.04
C ALA A 63 -6.10 0.07 -2.49
N ILE A 64 -7.14 -0.73 -2.67
CA ILE A 64 -7.68 -1.06 -4.00
C ILE A 64 -8.12 0.22 -4.71
N LEU A 65 -8.85 1.11 -4.03
CA LEU A 65 -9.28 2.39 -4.59
C LEU A 65 -8.09 3.24 -5.05
N THR A 66 -7.06 3.35 -4.21
CA THR A 66 -5.86 4.14 -4.51
C THR A 66 -5.12 3.59 -5.74
N LEU A 67 -4.99 2.26 -5.83
CA LEU A 67 -4.43 1.59 -7.01
C LEU A 67 -5.29 1.86 -8.26
N CYS A 68 -6.61 1.69 -8.17
CA CYS A 68 -7.53 1.92 -9.28
C CYS A 68 -7.57 3.38 -9.76
N LYS A 69 -7.32 4.35 -8.89
CA LYS A 69 -7.20 5.76 -9.28
C LYS A 69 -5.81 6.10 -9.84
N GLY A 70 -4.76 5.49 -9.29
CA GLY A 70 -3.36 5.84 -9.57
C GLY A 70 -2.63 4.98 -10.60
N TRP A 71 -3.24 3.92 -11.15
CA TRP A 71 -2.55 2.95 -12.01
C TRP A 71 -1.86 3.54 -13.26
N HIS A 72 -2.45 4.57 -13.88
CA HIS A 72 -1.92 5.16 -15.11
C HIS A 72 -0.73 6.11 -14.86
N LYS A 73 -0.44 6.44 -13.60
CA LYS A 73 0.65 7.36 -13.22
C LYS A 73 2.03 6.71 -13.24
N PHE A 74 2.11 5.40 -13.48
CA PHE A 74 3.38 4.69 -13.56
C PHE A 74 4.15 5.03 -14.84
N ASP A 75 5.41 5.43 -14.68
CA ASP A 75 6.32 5.66 -15.81
C ASP A 75 7.06 4.36 -16.19
N LEU A 76 6.91 3.95 -17.46
CA LEU A 76 7.51 2.74 -18.05
C LEU A 76 9.04 2.79 -18.12
N LYS A 77 9.66 3.97 -17.94
CA LYS A 77 11.11 4.15 -17.83
C LYS A 77 11.73 3.23 -16.79
N TYR A 78 10.96 2.88 -15.77
CA TYR A 78 11.49 2.12 -14.66
C TYR A 78 11.12 0.64 -14.73
N SER A 79 12.07 -0.20 -14.29
CA SER A 79 11.95 -1.65 -14.40
C SER A 79 10.94 -2.25 -13.43
N ASN A 80 10.93 -1.80 -12.18
CA ASN A 80 10.20 -2.47 -11.10
C ASN A 80 8.82 -1.87 -10.82
N CYS A 81 7.82 -2.30 -11.59
CA CYS A 81 6.41 -1.93 -11.34
C CYS A 81 5.85 -2.47 -10.01
N PHE A 82 6.30 -3.65 -9.56
CA PHE A 82 5.80 -4.28 -8.34
C PHE A 82 6.13 -3.47 -7.08
N ALA A 83 7.35 -2.94 -6.97
CA ALA A 83 7.77 -2.11 -5.84
C ALA A 83 6.97 -0.80 -5.76
N TYR A 84 6.68 -0.20 -6.91
CA TYR A 84 5.85 1.01 -7.01
C TYR A 84 4.46 0.77 -6.42
N TYR A 85 3.73 -0.24 -6.92
CA TYR A 85 2.38 -0.52 -6.43
C TYR A 85 2.36 -1.10 -5.01
N THR A 86 3.39 -1.82 -4.58
CA THR A 86 3.53 -2.25 -3.17
C THR A 86 3.59 -1.03 -2.24
N SER A 87 4.27 0.03 -2.66
CA SER A 87 4.39 1.27 -1.89
C SER A 87 3.07 2.03 -1.81
N PHE A 88 2.27 2.02 -2.89
CA PHE A 88 0.89 2.53 -2.86
C PHE A 88 0.06 1.83 -1.79
N VAL A 89 0.08 0.50 -1.76
CA VAL A 89 -0.70 -0.29 -0.78
C VAL A 89 -0.26 0.02 0.65
N LYS A 90 1.06 0.04 0.91
CA LYS A 90 1.59 0.36 2.25
C LYS A 90 1.20 1.77 2.70
N ASN A 91 1.28 2.76 1.80
CA ASN A 91 0.88 4.13 2.10
C ASN A 91 -0.62 4.24 2.41
N ALA A 92 -1.46 3.53 1.68
CA ALA A 92 -2.90 3.47 1.92
C ALA A 92 -3.22 2.83 3.28
N PHE A 93 -2.55 1.73 3.65
CA PHE A 93 -2.73 1.10 4.96
C PHE A 93 -2.32 2.04 6.09
N ASN A 94 -1.18 2.69 5.95
CA ASN A 94 -0.70 3.70 6.91
C ASN A 94 -1.60 4.94 6.96
N HIS A 95 -2.31 5.27 5.88
CA HIS A 95 -3.26 6.37 5.88
C HIS A 95 -4.46 6.03 6.77
N VAL A 96 -5.09 4.87 6.58
CA VAL A 96 -6.21 4.41 7.43
C VAL A 96 -5.80 4.40 8.91
N LEU A 97 -4.61 3.87 9.21
CA LEU A 97 -4.01 3.90 10.56
C LEU A 97 -3.89 5.32 11.14
N ARG A 98 -3.46 6.29 10.32
CA ARG A 98 -3.32 7.69 10.75
C ARG A 98 -4.65 8.36 10.96
N VAL A 99 -5.64 8.08 10.10
CA VAL A 99 -7.00 8.60 10.23
C VAL A 99 -7.63 8.09 11.52
N GLU A 100 -7.60 6.78 11.76
CA GLU A 100 -8.14 6.19 13.00
C GLU A 100 -7.47 6.78 14.24
N LYS A 101 -6.13 6.89 14.25
CA LYS A 101 -5.41 7.50 15.37
C LYS A 101 -5.79 8.96 15.58
N LYS A 102 -6.05 9.71 14.50
CA LYS A 102 -6.48 11.11 14.58
C LYS A 102 -7.90 11.21 15.15
N GLU A 103 -8.81 10.34 14.74
CA GLU A 103 -10.18 10.28 15.27
C GLU A 103 -10.21 9.90 16.75
N GLN A 104 -9.41 8.92 17.16
CA GLN A 104 -9.24 8.56 18.56
C GLN A 104 -8.76 9.75 19.40
N ARG A 105 -7.72 10.45 18.93
CA ARG A 105 -7.21 11.66 19.60
C ARG A 105 -8.24 12.79 19.66
N GLY A 106 -9.04 12.97 18.62
CA GLY A 106 -10.14 13.94 18.60
C GLY A 106 -11.21 13.63 19.64
N ARG A 107 -11.59 12.35 19.76
CA ARG A 107 -12.53 11.88 20.78
C ARG A 107 -11.99 12.12 22.19
N ASP A 108 -10.73 11.79 22.44
CA ASP A 108 -10.09 11.97 23.74
C ASP A 108 -9.97 13.45 24.12
N ALA A 109 -9.65 14.33 23.17
CA ALA A 109 -9.62 15.77 23.40
C ALA A 109 -10.98 16.31 23.86
N ILE A 110 -12.07 15.89 23.19
CA ILE A 110 -13.45 16.24 23.60
C ILE A 110 -13.77 15.68 24.99
N MET A 111 -13.25 14.50 25.33
CA MET A 111 -13.45 13.89 26.65
C MET A 111 -12.81 14.72 27.76
N VAL A 112 -11.57 15.18 27.54
CA VAL A 112 -10.83 16.06 28.45
C VAL A 112 -11.51 17.42 28.61
N ASP A 113 -11.97 18.02 27.51
CA ASP A 113 -12.69 19.31 27.54
C ASP A 113 -13.95 19.27 28.42
N ASN A 114 -14.59 18.10 28.47
CA ASN A 114 -15.77 17.85 29.30
C ASN A 114 -15.43 17.38 30.72
N GLY A 115 -14.16 17.40 31.12
CA GLY A 115 -13.71 16.98 32.45
C GLY A 115 -13.76 15.48 32.71
N MET A 116 -13.77 14.66 31.64
CA MET A 116 -13.74 13.20 31.72
C MET A 116 -12.31 12.66 31.47
N ASN A 117 -12.05 11.43 31.93
CA ASN A 117 -10.74 10.79 31.75
C ASN A 117 -10.57 10.25 30.32
N PRO A 118 -9.46 10.55 29.62
CA PRO A 118 -9.24 10.11 28.24
C PRO A 118 -8.85 8.63 28.13
N SER A 119 -8.74 8.12 26.89
CA SER A 119 -8.28 6.77 26.62
C SER A 119 -6.82 6.52 27.04
N PHE A 120 -6.46 5.24 27.19
CA PHE A 120 -5.12 4.84 27.65
C PHE A 120 -4.05 5.28 26.64
N GLY A 121 -3.04 6.00 27.14
CA GLY A 121 -1.93 6.50 26.32
C GLY A 121 -2.18 7.88 25.70
N PHE A 122 -3.31 8.52 25.97
CA PHE A 122 -3.52 9.93 25.63
C PHE A 122 -2.75 10.83 26.58
N SER A 123 -1.93 11.73 26.04
CA SER A 123 -1.09 12.65 26.81
C SER A 123 -1.47 14.11 26.58
N GLU A 124 -0.97 15.00 27.45
CA GLU A 124 -1.14 16.46 27.29
C GLU A 124 -0.55 16.96 25.96
N GLU A 125 0.54 16.36 25.48
CA GLU A 125 1.13 16.67 24.17
C GLU A 125 0.20 16.32 23.01
N ASP A 126 -0.51 15.18 23.12
CA ASP A 126 -1.51 14.80 22.12
C ASP A 126 -2.67 15.80 22.11
N TYR A 127 -3.13 16.26 23.27
CA TYR A 127 -4.19 17.26 23.39
C TYR A 127 -3.83 18.57 22.68
N GLU A 128 -2.65 19.11 22.93
CA GLU A 128 -2.16 20.34 22.27
C GLU A 128 -1.95 20.13 20.76
N SER A 129 -1.64 18.92 20.30
CA SER A 129 -1.52 18.63 18.86
C SER A 129 -2.86 18.62 18.11
N VAL A 130 -3.96 18.36 18.83
CA VAL A 130 -5.32 18.30 18.27
C VAL A 130 -6.01 19.67 18.39
N LYS A 131 -5.65 20.44 19.41
CA LYS A 131 -6.14 21.80 19.69
C LYS A 131 -5.73 22.75 18.56
N GLY A 132 -6.71 23.20 17.77
CA GLY A 132 -6.48 24.08 16.62
C GLY A 132 -6.23 23.34 15.30
N PHE A 133 -6.51 22.04 15.21
CA PHE A 133 -6.39 21.31 13.95
C PHE A 133 -7.49 21.70 12.95
N SER A 134 -7.13 22.51 11.94
CA SER A 134 -8.01 22.84 10.81
C SER A 134 -8.25 21.61 9.92
N ILE A 135 -9.51 21.31 9.58
CA ILE A 135 -9.86 20.41 8.49
C ILE A 135 -9.50 21.14 7.19
N GLY A 136 -8.29 20.93 6.67
CA GLY A 136 -7.78 21.69 5.52
C GLY A 136 -6.96 20.86 4.55
N GLY A 137 -7.56 20.61 3.39
CA GLY A 137 -6.93 20.56 2.06
C GLY A 137 -6.01 19.39 1.76
N ASP A 138 -6.53 18.39 1.05
CA ASP A 138 -5.72 17.44 0.31
C ASP A 138 -4.68 18.19 -0.55
N LYS A 139 -3.39 17.86 -0.40
CA LYS A 139 -2.34 18.37 -1.29
C LYS A 139 -2.55 17.75 -2.69
N GLU A 140 -2.24 18.48 -3.76
CA GLU A 140 -2.48 18.06 -5.16
C GLU A 140 -1.87 16.69 -5.53
N ASP A 141 -0.85 16.24 -4.79
CA ASP A 141 -0.17 14.95 -4.97
C ASP A 141 -0.78 13.79 -4.14
N THR A 142 -1.94 13.99 -3.50
CA THR A 142 -2.60 12.97 -2.67
C THR A 142 -3.86 12.43 -3.34
N ILE A 143 -4.12 11.13 -3.19
CA ILE A 143 -5.39 10.51 -3.54
C ILE A 143 -6.15 10.28 -2.24
N ASP A 144 -7.24 11.02 -2.01
CA ASP A 144 -8.06 10.95 -0.79
C ASP A 144 -7.21 11.08 0.50
N GLY A 145 -6.23 11.98 0.53
CA GLY A 145 -5.31 12.16 1.66
C GLY A 145 -4.23 11.07 1.81
N VAL A 146 -4.18 10.07 0.93
CA VAL A 146 -3.08 9.11 0.80
C VAL A 146 -1.96 9.73 -0.05
N PRO A 147 -0.75 9.95 0.50
CA PRO A 147 0.37 10.43 -0.29
C PRO A 147 0.78 9.44 -1.37
N LEU A 148 0.84 9.91 -2.62
CA LEU A 148 1.40 9.15 -3.72
C LEU A 148 2.92 8.97 -3.49
N PRO A 149 3.46 7.74 -3.57
CA PRO A 149 4.90 7.55 -3.51
C PRO A 149 5.54 8.15 -4.75
N LYS A 150 6.58 8.96 -4.55
CA LYS A 150 7.42 9.46 -5.63
C LYS A 150 8.29 8.32 -6.12
N TYR A 151 8.45 8.23 -7.44
CA TYR A 151 9.22 7.15 -8.03
C TYR A 151 10.69 7.19 -7.58
N GLU A 152 11.26 8.39 -7.53
CA GLU A 152 12.66 8.67 -7.20
C GLU A 152 13.07 8.18 -5.79
N ASP A 153 12.11 8.10 -4.87
CA ASP A 153 12.33 7.75 -3.46
C ASP A 153 12.17 6.25 -3.18
N LEU A 154 11.83 5.45 -4.20
CA LEU A 154 11.69 4.01 -4.04
C LEU A 154 13.06 3.33 -3.98
N PRO A 155 13.26 2.34 -3.08
CA PRO A 155 14.50 1.60 -3.03
C PRO A 155 14.85 1.00 -4.40
N VAL A 156 16.01 1.34 -4.96
CA VAL A 156 16.59 0.69 -6.14
C VAL A 156 17.22 -0.63 -5.68
N ASP A 157 16.39 -1.55 -5.20
CA ASP A 157 16.89 -2.78 -4.64
C ASP A 157 16.98 -3.83 -5.75
N ASN A 158 18.18 -4.38 -5.91
CA ASN A 158 18.61 -5.44 -6.83
C ASN A 158 17.92 -6.80 -6.56
N THR A 159 16.68 -6.78 -6.06
CA THR A 159 15.83 -7.94 -5.75
C THR A 159 15.11 -8.39 -7.01
N GLY A 160 15.93 -8.72 -8.01
CA GLY A 160 15.57 -9.36 -9.27
C GLY A 160 16.68 -10.26 -9.81
N SER A 161 17.77 -10.49 -9.06
CA SER A 161 18.81 -11.44 -9.42
C SER A 161 18.64 -12.80 -8.72
N GLU A 162 17.43 -13.39 -8.78
CA GLU A 162 17.23 -14.85 -8.66
C GLU A 162 16.07 -15.28 -9.58
N ALA A 163 16.09 -14.78 -10.81
CA ALA A 163 15.23 -15.27 -11.90
C ALA A 163 16.03 -15.39 -13.20
N SER A 164 17.22 -16.00 -13.12
CA SER A 164 18.00 -16.54 -14.25
C SER A 164 18.89 -17.67 -13.71
N ASN A 165 18.83 -18.83 -14.35
CA ASN A 165 19.56 -20.10 -14.21
C ASN A 165 18.49 -21.22 -14.17
N ASP A 166 18.21 -22.00 -15.22
CA ASP A 166 19.04 -22.43 -16.34
C ASP A 166 18.16 -22.79 -17.57
N GLU A 167 18.35 -22.08 -18.68
CA GLU A 167 18.26 -22.70 -20.01
C GLU A 167 19.72 -22.91 -20.45
N GLU A 168 20.29 -24.08 -20.15
CA GLU A 168 21.22 -24.79 -21.04
C GLU A 168 21.58 -26.17 -20.46
N LEU A 169 21.60 -27.17 -21.36
CA LEU A 169 22.24 -28.49 -21.27
C LEU A 169 21.55 -29.59 -20.43
N ASN A 170 20.80 -30.46 -21.10
CA ASN A 170 21.42 -31.69 -21.60
C ASN A 170 20.55 -32.39 -22.68
N SER A 171 20.96 -32.23 -23.93
CA SER A 171 20.81 -33.26 -24.95
C SER A 171 21.89 -34.31 -24.67
N ASN A 172 21.49 -35.48 -24.16
CA ASN A 172 22.07 -36.83 -24.33
C ASN A 172 21.53 -37.73 -23.22
#